data_AF-A0AAV3BTY4-F1
#
_entry.id   AF-A0AAV3BTY4-F1
#
_cell.length_a   1.000
_cell.length_b   1.000
_cell.length_c   1.000
_cell.angle_alpha   90.00
_cell.angle_beta   90.00
_cell.angle_gamma   90.00
#
_symmetry.space_group_name_H-M   'P 1'
#
loop_
_entity.id
_entity.type
_entity.pdbx_description
1 polymer ?
#
loop_
_entity_poly.entity_id
_entity_poly.type
_entity_poly.pdbx_seq_one_letter_code
_entity_poly.pdbx_strand_id
1 'polypeptide(L)'
;MSKKVKVIFTILLALLVVGGLSKIFLSKHSSEYAYNIGDTVKIKDQSLVVNSVKTSMGEGNDKPKEGNEFLILNLTLKNNGDSELNYNPYSFQIENAKGEIKDRTFTAIDGKEALDKGTLAPGEEVTGTIVVQEPIGAKDLKLNYVPNIFKKDVATVKL
;
A
#
# COMPACT_ATOMS: atom_id res chain seq x y z
N MET A 1 15.27 54.12 -13.40
CA MET A 1 15.94 54.75 -12.25
C MET A 1 15.62 53.91 -11.01
N SER A 2 16.49 52.96 -10.65
CA SER A 2 17.29 52.93 -9.40
C SER A 2 16.42 52.88 -8.13
N LYS A 3 16.47 51.90 -7.22
CA LYS A 3 17.55 50.97 -6.83
C LYS A 3 16.94 49.70 -6.21
N LYS A 4 17.49 48.55 -6.60
CA LYS A 4 17.36 47.27 -5.91
C LYS A 4 18.03 47.39 -4.54
N VAL A 5 17.29 47.13 -3.46
CA VAL A 5 17.90 46.93 -2.14
C VAL A 5 18.38 45.49 -2.08
N LYS A 6 19.69 45.32 -2.25
CA LYS A 6 20.44 44.11 -1.92
C LYS A 6 20.42 43.95 -0.40
N VAL A 7 19.72 42.95 0.12
CA VAL A 7 20.04 42.41 1.44
C VAL A 7 20.92 41.18 1.20
N ILE A 8 22.20 41.40 1.41
CA ILE A 8 23.26 40.40 1.39
C ILE A 8 23.27 39.77 2.78
N PHE A 9 22.88 38.50 2.90
CA PHE A 9 23.29 37.67 4.03
C PHE A 9 24.42 36.76 3.53
N THR A 10 25.64 37.25 3.67
CA THR A 10 26.85 36.43 3.56
C THR A 10 26.92 35.59 4.83
N ILE A 11 26.56 34.31 4.75
CA ILE A 11 27.02 33.34 5.74
C ILE A 11 28.01 32.43 5.00
N LEU A 12 29.27 32.80 5.12
CA LEU A 12 30.41 31.97 4.80
C LEU A 12 30.51 30.94 5.93
N LEU A 13 30.04 29.71 5.70
CA LEU A 13 30.43 28.57 6.54
C LEU A 13 30.99 27.49 5.62
N ALA A 14 32.31 27.53 5.47
CA ALA A 14 33.06 26.47 4.83
C ALA A 14 33.38 25.37 5.85
N LEU A 15 33.26 24.12 5.37
CA LEU A 15 33.96 22.91 5.81
C LEU A 15 33.50 22.25 7.13
N LEU A 16 32.81 21.11 7.00
CA LEU A 16 33.46 19.79 7.02
C LEU A 16 32.43 18.69 6.70
N VAL A 17 32.71 17.94 5.64
CA VAL A 17 32.01 16.69 5.28
C VAL A 17 32.44 15.62 6.27
N VAL A 18 31.60 15.28 7.26
CA VAL A 18 31.59 13.97 7.92
C VAL A 18 30.17 13.70 8.45
N GLY A 19 29.57 12.58 8.05
CA GLY A 19 28.43 11.96 8.75
C GLY A 19 27.07 12.64 8.53
N GLY A 20 26.20 11.97 7.76
CA GLY A 20 24.90 12.49 7.37
C GLY A 20 24.02 12.97 8.53
N LEU A 21 23.51 14.19 8.39
CA LEU A 21 22.32 14.65 9.07
C LEU A 21 21.50 15.51 8.11
N SER A 22 20.34 14.96 7.76
CA SER A 22 19.05 15.66 7.68
C SER A 22 18.95 16.86 6.74
N LYS A 23 18.52 16.57 5.51
CA LYS A 23 17.85 17.53 4.62
C LYS A 23 16.68 18.19 5.37
N ILE A 24 16.86 19.46 5.72
CA ILE A 24 15.82 20.33 6.29
C ILE A 24 14.88 20.77 5.16
N PHE A 25 13.61 20.40 5.32
CA PHE A 25 12.37 20.98 4.80
C PHE A 25 12.31 21.35 3.30
N LEU A 26 11.77 20.41 2.52
CA LEU A 26 11.00 20.73 1.33
C LEU A 26 9.59 20.16 1.48
N SER A 27 8.65 20.98 1.97
CA SER A 27 7.23 20.63 1.94
C SER A 27 6.74 20.71 0.49
N LYS A 28 6.52 19.55 -0.13
CA LYS A 28 5.63 19.44 -1.30
C LYS A 28 4.72 18.25 -1.10
N HIS A 29 3.49 18.57 -0.70
CA HIS A 29 2.37 17.64 -0.65
C HIS A 29 1.93 17.37 -2.10
N SER A 30 2.47 16.34 -2.73
CA SER A 30 1.95 15.75 -3.98
C SER A 30 2.50 14.33 -4.15
N SER A 31 1.64 13.32 -3.88
CA SER A 31 1.65 11.97 -4.49
C SER A 31 3.00 11.37 -4.91
N GLU A 32 3.76 10.72 -4.01
CA GLU A 32 4.92 9.92 -4.45
C GLU A 32 5.44 8.83 -3.49
N TYR A 33 4.60 8.27 -2.62
CA TYR A 33 4.97 7.06 -1.88
C TYR A 33 4.08 5.90 -2.31
N ALA A 34 4.30 5.44 -3.53
CA ALA A 34 3.77 4.16 -3.96
C ALA A 34 4.88 3.14 -3.67
N TYR A 35 4.71 2.42 -2.56
CA TYR A 35 5.62 1.37 -2.12
C TYR A 35 5.61 0.21 -3.11
N ASN A 36 6.62 -0.66 -3.09
CA ASN A 36 6.68 -1.83 -3.96
C ASN A 36 6.35 -3.11 -3.18
N ILE A 37 6.14 -4.20 -3.90
CA ILE A 37 6.07 -5.55 -3.30
C ILE A 37 7.32 -5.80 -2.45
N GLY A 38 7.11 -6.30 -1.23
CA GLY A 38 8.15 -6.55 -0.23
C GLY A 38 8.46 -5.37 0.70
N ASP A 39 8.03 -4.14 0.37
CA ASP A 39 8.23 -3.00 1.27
C ASP A 39 7.30 -3.10 2.49
N THR A 40 7.81 -2.70 3.66
CA THR A 40 6.97 -2.51 4.86
C THR A 40 6.36 -1.11 4.83
N VAL A 41 5.05 -1.05 4.61
CA VAL A 41 4.29 0.19 4.61
C VAL A 41 3.70 0.44 5.99
N LYS A 42 4.07 1.56 6.61
CA LYS A 42 3.48 1.97 7.89
C LYS A 42 2.32 2.92 7.66
N ILE A 43 1.19 2.64 8.31
CA ILE A 43 0.01 3.49 8.34
C ILE A 43 -0.50 3.56 9.78
N LYS A 44 -0.32 4.72 10.41
CA LYS A 44 -0.56 4.90 11.85
C LYS A 44 0.18 3.82 12.65
N ASP A 45 -0.53 3.10 13.50
CA ASP A 45 -0.01 2.06 14.37
C ASP A 45 -0.10 0.67 13.72
N GLN A 46 0.00 0.60 12.38
CA GLN A 46 -0.14 -0.64 11.62
C GLN A 46 0.94 -0.72 10.55
N SER A 47 1.37 -1.95 10.23
CA SER A 47 2.25 -2.22 9.10
C SER A 47 1.57 -3.18 8.12
N LEU A 48 1.70 -2.90 6.82
CA LEU A 48 1.30 -3.77 5.73
C LEU A 48 2.53 -4.15 4.90
N VAL A 49 2.61 -5.43 4.53
CA VAL A 49 3.54 -5.92 3.50
C VAL A 49 2.73 -6.65 2.44
N VAL A 50 2.97 -6.35 1.16
CA VAL A 50 2.57 -7.23 0.04
C VAL A 50 3.72 -8.19 -0.19
N ASN A 51 3.57 -9.45 0.22
CA ASN A 51 4.63 -10.45 0.16
C ASN A 51 4.83 -10.97 -1.25
N SER A 52 3.72 -11.26 -1.95
CA SER A 52 3.76 -11.71 -3.34
C SER A 52 2.43 -11.46 -4.04
N VAL A 53 2.49 -11.42 -5.37
CA VAL A 53 1.35 -11.34 -6.26
C VAL A 53 1.48 -12.45 -7.30
N LYS A 54 0.43 -13.25 -7.46
CA LYS A 54 0.35 -14.33 -8.45
C LYS A 54 -0.91 -14.18 -9.28
N THR A 55 -0.89 -14.67 -10.51
CA THR A 55 -2.09 -14.76 -11.32
C THR A 55 -2.53 -16.20 -11.54
N SER A 56 -3.82 -16.38 -11.81
CA SER A 56 -4.40 -17.68 -12.16
C SER A 56 -5.62 -17.53 -13.05
N MET A 57 -5.80 -18.47 -13.99
CA MET A 57 -7.02 -18.57 -14.80
C MET A 57 -8.13 -19.37 -14.10
N GLY A 58 -7.89 -19.80 -12.86
CA GLY A 58 -8.82 -20.67 -12.13
C GLY A 58 -8.94 -22.06 -12.75
N GLU A 59 -9.78 -22.89 -12.14
CA GLU A 59 -9.97 -24.28 -12.54
C GLU A 59 -11.43 -24.70 -12.39
N GLY A 60 -11.86 -25.69 -13.18
CA GLY A 60 -13.24 -26.21 -13.13
C GLY A 60 -14.28 -25.11 -13.34
N ASN A 61 -15.15 -24.93 -12.35
CA ASN A 61 -16.21 -23.92 -12.33
C ASN A 61 -15.80 -22.59 -11.66
N ASP A 62 -14.64 -22.56 -11.00
CA ASP A 62 -14.13 -21.38 -10.31
C ASP A 62 -13.12 -20.68 -11.22
N LYS A 63 -13.66 -19.88 -12.14
CA LYS A 63 -12.92 -19.17 -13.17
C LYS A 63 -13.25 -17.68 -13.12
N PRO A 64 -12.31 -16.81 -13.50
CA PRO A 64 -12.59 -15.39 -13.66
C PRO A 64 -13.59 -15.18 -14.80
N LYS A 65 -14.20 -14.00 -14.83
CA LYS A 65 -15.02 -13.55 -15.96
C LYS A 65 -14.20 -13.58 -17.25
N GLU A 66 -14.89 -13.77 -18.37
CA GLU A 66 -14.25 -13.77 -19.69
C GLU A 66 -13.36 -12.53 -19.89
N GLY A 67 -12.13 -12.74 -20.37
CA GLY A 67 -11.13 -11.68 -20.56
C GLY A 67 -10.35 -11.28 -19.31
N ASN A 68 -10.66 -11.85 -18.14
CA ASN A 68 -9.95 -11.57 -16.89
C ASN A 68 -9.09 -12.77 -16.41
N GLU A 69 -8.18 -12.47 -15.50
CA GLU A 69 -7.46 -13.43 -14.65
C GLU A 69 -7.69 -13.10 -13.16
N PHE A 70 -7.53 -14.08 -12.29
CA PHE A 70 -7.44 -13.83 -10.86
C PHE A 70 -6.08 -13.25 -10.51
N LEU A 71 -6.07 -12.24 -9.66
CA LEU A 71 -4.88 -11.69 -9.03
C LEU A 71 -4.92 -12.05 -7.54
N ILE A 72 -4.00 -12.90 -7.10
CA ILE A 72 -3.91 -13.43 -5.73
C ILE A 72 -2.76 -12.70 -5.03
N LEU A 73 -3.10 -11.87 -4.04
CA LEU A 73 -2.13 -11.13 -3.26
C LEU A 73 -1.94 -11.81 -1.90
N ASN A 74 -0.71 -12.16 -1.55
CA ASN A 74 -0.37 -12.58 -0.19
C ASN A 74 0.10 -11.36 0.62
N LEU A 75 -0.56 -11.09 1.73
CA LEU A 75 -0.41 -9.89 2.54
C LEU A 75 -0.06 -10.25 3.98
N THR A 76 0.77 -9.44 4.62
CA THR A 76 0.98 -9.47 6.08
C THR A 76 0.54 -8.14 6.67
N LEU A 77 -0.38 -8.19 7.64
CA LEU A 77 -0.84 -7.05 8.42
C LEU A 77 -0.38 -7.23 9.87
N LYS A 78 0.22 -6.18 10.44
CA LYS A 78 0.70 -6.17 11.82
C LYS A 78 0.11 -5.01 12.60
N ASN A 79 -0.29 -5.30 13.84
CA ASN A 79 -0.67 -4.29 14.82
C ASN A 79 0.58 -3.80 15.57
N ASN A 80 1.03 -2.59 15.29
CA ASN A 80 2.12 -1.94 16.02
C ASN A 80 1.62 -1.05 17.17
N GLY A 81 0.31 -0.97 17.39
CA GLY A 81 -0.30 -0.18 18.44
C GLY A 81 -0.36 -0.89 19.78
N ASP A 82 -0.95 -0.21 20.76
CA ASP A 82 -1.16 -0.68 22.13
C ASP A 82 -2.61 -1.14 22.41
N SER A 83 -3.51 -1.00 21.43
CA SER A 83 -4.90 -1.46 21.47
C SER A 83 -5.17 -2.56 20.44
N GLU A 84 -6.27 -3.29 20.59
CA GLU A 84 -6.73 -4.25 19.58
C GLU A 84 -6.97 -3.61 18.21
N LEU A 85 -6.55 -4.31 17.15
CA LEU A 85 -6.77 -3.92 15.75
C LEU A 85 -7.75 -4.90 15.10
N ASN A 86 -8.96 -4.43 14.78
CA ASN A 86 -9.89 -5.17 13.94
C ASN A 86 -9.51 -5.01 12.47
N TYR A 87 -9.36 -6.12 11.76
CA TYR A 87 -9.04 -6.14 10.34
C TYR A 87 -10.11 -6.88 9.55
N ASN A 88 -10.24 -6.48 8.28
CA ASN A 88 -11.19 -7.06 7.37
C ASN A 88 -10.59 -7.12 5.96
N PRO A 89 -10.76 -8.23 5.21
CA PRO A 89 -10.31 -8.31 3.83
C PRO A 89 -10.93 -7.25 2.89
N TYR A 90 -12.07 -6.64 3.24
CA TYR A 90 -12.66 -5.50 2.50
C TYR A 90 -11.93 -4.17 2.69
N SER A 91 -10.97 -4.10 3.61
CA SER A 91 -10.09 -2.93 3.75
C SER A 91 -9.02 -2.88 2.65
N PHE A 92 -8.94 -3.89 1.78
CA PHE A 92 -7.94 -3.98 0.72
C PHE A 92 -8.62 -3.86 -0.65
N GLN A 93 -8.18 -2.87 -1.43
CA GLN A 93 -8.78 -2.52 -2.71
C GLN A 93 -7.73 -2.42 -3.79
N ILE A 94 -8.07 -2.84 -5.00
CA ILE A 94 -7.19 -2.76 -6.17
C ILE A 94 -7.64 -1.60 -7.05
N GLU A 95 -6.72 -0.68 -7.32
CA GLU A 95 -6.89 0.43 -8.25
C GLU A 95 -6.11 0.12 -9.53
N ASN A 96 -6.78 0.18 -10.68
CA ASN A 96 -6.11 0.01 -11.97
C ASN A 96 -5.65 1.33 -12.59
N ALA A 97 -4.97 1.26 -13.74
CA ALA A 97 -4.44 2.44 -14.45
C ALA A 97 -5.51 3.50 -14.82
N LYS A 98 -6.80 3.12 -14.88
CA LYS A 98 -7.92 4.03 -15.15
C LYS A 98 -8.51 4.66 -13.88
N GLY A 99 -8.00 4.28 -12.70
CA GLY A 99 -8.54 4.69 -11.40
C GLY A 99 -9.79 3.92 -10.97
N GLU A 100 -10.12 2.82 -11.64
CA GLU A 100 -11.23 1.96 -11.21
C GLU A 100 -10.80 1.19 -9.96
N ILE A 101 -11.66 1.22 -8.92
CA ILE A 101 -11.42 0.54 -7.64
C ILE A 101 -12.24 -0.74 -7.59
N LYS A 102 -11.58 -1.86 -7.26
CA LYS A 102 -12.22 -3.16 -7.07
C LYS A 102 -11.90 -3.74 -5.69
N ASP A 103 -12.92 -4.26 -5.03
CA ASP A 103 -12.76 -5.05 -3.81
C ASP A 103 -12.45 -6.51 -4.14
N ARG A 104 -12.25 -7.32 -3.09
CA ARG A 104 -12.07 -8.77 -3.21
C ARG A 104 -13.17 -9.44 -4.03
N THR A 105 -12.78 -10.48 -4.75
CA THR A 105 -13.66 -11.46 -5.37
C THR A 105 -13.88 -12.63 -4.41
N PHE A 106 -15.08 -13.20 -4.42
CA PHE A 106 -15.36 -14.48 -3.79
C PHE A 106 -15.01 -15.61 -4.74
N THR A 107 -14.09 -16.46 -4.31
CA THR A 107 -13.55 -17.60 -5.04
C THR A 107 -12.99 -18.58 -4.00
N ALA A 108 -12.82 -19.85 -4.38
CA ALA A 108 -12.23 -20.87 -3.54
C ALA A 108 -10.73 -21.09 -3.86
N ILE A 109 -10.16 -20.33 -4.81
CA ILE A 109 -8.81 -20.57 -5.34
C ILE A 109 -7.69 -20.40 -4.30
N ASP A 110 -7.89 -19.53 -3.32
CA ASP A 110 -6.98 -19.32 -2.19
C ASP A 110 -7.29 -20.22 -0.99
N GLY A 111 -8.46 -20.86 -0.97
CA GLY A 111 -8.85 -21.87 0.00
C GLY A 111 -8.60 -21.46 1.44
N LYS A 112 -7.77 -22.22 2.15
CA LYS A 112 -7.42 -21.96 3.57
C LYS A 112 -6.46 -20.78 3.78
N GLU A 113 -5.82 -20.29 2.72
CA GLU A 113 -4.93 -19.14 2.78
C GLU A 113 -5.71 -17.82 2.69
N ALA A 114 -7.00 -17.87 2.37
CA ALA A 114 -7.87 -16.69 2.30
C ALA A 114 -7.84 -15.93 3.63
N LEU A 115 -7.59 -14.62 3.55
CA LEU A 115 -7.67 -13.73 4.70
C LEU A 115 -9.13 -13.60 5.13
N ASP A 116 -9.42 -14.02 6.35
CA ASP A 116 -10.70 -13.76 7.01
C ASP A 116 -10.67 -12.42 7.78
N LYS A 117 -11.79 -11.98 8.31
CA LYS A 117 -11.82 -10.90 9.30
C LYS A 117 -11.33 -11.40 10.65
N GLY A 118 -10.77 -10.51 11.46
CA GLY A 118 -10.36 -10.86 12.81
C GLY A 118 -9.89 -9.67 13.63
N THR A 119 -9.27 -9.98 14.76
CA THR A 119 -8.73 -9.00 15.70
C THR A 119 -7.28 -9.39 16.03
N LEU A 120 -6.37 -8.42 15.96
CA LEU A 120 -4.98 -8.57 16.36
C LEU A 120 -4.75 -7.87 17.70
N ALA A 121 -4.22 -8.60 18.67
CA ALA A 121 -3.69 -8.00 19.90
C ALA A 121 -2.46 -7.12 19.59
N PRO A 122 -2.05 -6.22 20.50
CA PRO A 122 -0.82 -5.44 20.35
C PRO A 122 0.40 -6.30 20.00
N GLY A 123 1.12 -5.93 18.94
CA GLY A 123 2.33 -6.63 18.48
C GLY A 123 2.10 -7.83 17.57
N GLU A 124 0.87 -8.35 17.48
CA GLU A 124 0.52 -9.52 16.67
C GLU A 124 0.38 -9.18 15.17
N GLU A 125 0.52 -10.20 14.34
CA GLU A 125 0.40 -10.12 12.90
C GLU A 125 -0.42 -11.27 12.32
N VAL A 126 -1.03 -11.02 11.16
CA VAL A 126 -1.73 -12.04 10.35
C VAL A 126 -1.16 -12.01 8.95
N THR A 127 -1.01 -13.21 8.37
CA THR A 127 -0.71 -13.37 6.95
C THR A 127 -1.83 -14.14 6.28
N GLY A 128 -2.29 -13.64 5.14
CA GLY A 128 -3.35 -14.27 4.37
C GLY A 128 -3.39 -13.71 2.95
N THR A 129 -4.32 -14.22 2.17
CA THR A 129 -4.48 -13.85 0.76
C THR A 129 -5.79 -13.14 0.52
N ILE A 130 -5.79 -12.24 -0.45
CA ILE A 130 -7.00 -11.72 -1.06
C ILE A 130 -6.93 -11.98 -2.56
N VAL A 131 -8.08 -12.19 -3.19
CA VAL A 131 -8.17 -12.41 -4.63
C VAL A 131 -9.04 -11.33 -5.24
N VAL A 132 -8.61 -10.76 -6.36
CA VAL A 132 -9.44 -9.91 -7.22
C VAL A 132 -9.43 -10.43 -8.66
N GLN A 133 -10.23 -9.81 -9.52
CA GLN A 133 -10.21 -10.06 -10.97
C GLN A 133 -9.80 -8.82 -11.74
N GLU A 134 -8.79 -8.96 -12.59
CA GLU A 134 -8.33 -7.92 -13.51
C GLU A 134 -8.30 -8.46 -14.95
N PRO A 135 -8.41 -7.58 -15.97
CA PRO A 135 -8.13 -7.97 -17.34
C PRO A 135 -6.77 -8.66 -17.44
N ILE A 136 -6.68 -9.69 -18.28
CA ILE A 136 -5.44 -10.45 -18.48
C ILE A 136 -4.30 -9.47 -18.84
N GLY A 137 -3.20 -9.55 -18.08
CA GLY A 137 -2.01 -8.73 -18.30
C GLY A 137 -2.15 -7.26 -17.88
N ALA A 138 -3.16 -6.90 -17.07
CA ALA A 138 -3.31 -5.55 -16.53
C ALA A 138 -2.01 -5.03 -15.89
N LYS A 139 -1.72 -3.75 -16.11
CA LYS A 139 -0.51 -3.06 -15.66
C LYS A 139 -0.87 -1.88 -14.76
N ASP A 140 0.14 -1.37 -14.06
CA ASP A 140 0.05 -0.21 -13.17
C ASP A 140 -1.04 -0.36 -12.10
N LEU A 141 -1.21 -1.59 -11.61
CA LEU A 141 -2.12 -1.92 -10.52
C LEU A 141 -1.54 -1.44 -9.19
N LYS A 142 -2.42 -1.00 -8.31
CA LYS A 142 -2.07 -0.60 -6.96
C LYS A 142 -3.00 -1.27 -5.95
N LEU A 143 -2.43 -1.73 -4.84
CA LEU A 143 -3.18 -2.07 -3.64
C LEU A 143 -3.34 -0.81 -2.77
N ASN A 144 -4.58 -0.45 -2.48
CA ASN A 144 -4.95 0.56 -1.51
C ASN A 144 -5.46 -0.13 -0.24
N TYR A 145 -4.78 0.09 0.88
CA TYR A 145 -5.23 -0.35 2.19
C TYR A 145 -5.92 0.79 2.94
N VAL A 146 -7.20 0.57 3.23
CA VAL A 146 -8.14 1.52 3.85
C VAL A 146 -8.64 0.93 5.17
N PRO A 147 -7.89 1.09 6.28
CA PRO A 147 -8.27 0.51 7.57
C PRO A 147 -9.58 1.09 8.13
N ASN A 148 -9.97 2.29 7.69
CA ASN A 148 -11.23 2.91 8.07
C ASN A 148 -11.78 3.77 6.93
N ILE A 149 -12.87 3.32 6.32
CA ILE A 149 -13.53 3.99 5.18
C ILE A 149 -14.06 5.40 5.47
N PHE A 150 -14.24 5.75 6.75
CA PHE A 150 -14.68 7.08 7.17
C PHE A 150 -13.50 8.04 7.43
N LYS A 151 -12.27 7.53 7.47
CA LYS A 151 -11.04 8.32 7.63
C LYS A 151 -10.30 8.38 6.29
N LYS A 152 -9.45 9.38 6.13
CA LYS A 152 -8.68 9.60 4.89
C LYS A 152 -7.34 8.85 4.86
N ASP A 153 -7.11 7.91 5.79
CA ASP A 153 -5.85 7.19 5.86
C ASP A 153 -5.83 6.09 4.80
N VAL A 154 -4.86 6.17 3.90
CA VAL A 154 -4.63 5.19 2.81
C VAL A 154 -3.15 4.88 2.74
N ALA A 155 -2.82 3.60 2.60
CA ALA A 155 -1.51 3.13 2.20
C ALA A 155 -1.59 2.51 0.80
N THR A 156 -0.71 2.92 -0.11
CA THR A 156 -0.74 2.50 -1.52
C THR A 156 0.54 1.76 -1.89
N VAL A 157 0.41 0.53 -2.43
CA VAL A 157 1.51 -0.33 -2.88
C VAL A 157 1.33 -0.65 -4.36
N LYS A 158 2.36 -0.43 -5.18
CA LYS A 158 2.43 -0.88 -6.59
C LYS A 158 2.61 -2.40 -6.65
N LEU A 159 1.84 -3.03 -7.53
CA LEU A 159 1.82 -4.48 -7.76
C LEU A 159 2.56 -4.86 -9.04
#